data_AF-A0A8J3W8M7-F1
#
_entry.id   AF-A0A8J3W8M7-F1
#
_cell.length_a   1.000
_cell.length_b   1.000
_cell.length_c   1.000
_cell.angle_alpha   90.00
_cell.angle_beta   90.00
_cell.angle_gamma   90.00
#
_symmetry.space_group_name_H-M   'P 1'
#
loop_
_entity.id
_entity.type
_entity.pdbx_description
1 polymer ?
#
loop_
_entity_poly.entity_id
_entity_poly.type
_entity_poly.pdbx_seq_one_letter_code
_entity_poly.pdbx_strand_id
1 'polypeptide(L)'
;MLSWTVRRTRLPLLSLRCLECRSETATAAEGSFRVNANGKLLDVWLLVRCVSCDETSKITVHERVPVRSLDPVRLRAFENNDPALVARALLDPSIARRNRFALDWTGAWRLDTPPDPLADTSWPVRVEVGFLDPVPVRPEQLIACGLGISRGETGRRVKCDIPLNRRTSTGFTFVVLPDAGPETGR
;
A
#
# COMPACT_ATOMS: atom_id res chain seq x y z
N MET A 1 4.66 12.75 22.86
CA MET A 1 4.95 11.98 21.65
C MET A 1 3.63 11.48 21.12
N LEU A 2 3.37 11.65 19.83
CA LEU A 2 2.12 11.25 19.20
C LEU A 2 2.36 10.07 18.27
N SER A 3 1.36 9.20 18.14
CA SER A 3 1.42 8.04 17.28
C SER A 3 0.35 8.15 16.21
N TRP A 4 0.79 8.09 14.97
CA TRP A 4 -0.05 8.07 13.78
C TRP A 4 0.07 6.71 13.11
N THR A 5 -1.03 6.22 12.54
CA THR A 5 -1.04 4.90 11.91
C THR A 5 -1.59 4.99 10.50
N VAL A 6 -0.82 4.51 9.53
CA VAL A 6 -1.28 4.28 8.17
C VAL A 6 -1.78 2.86 8.06
N ARG A 7 -3.03 2.69 7.64
CA ARG A 7 -3.62 1.36 7.40
C ARG A 7 -4.32 1.28 6.05
N ARG A 8 -4.26 0.11 5.45
CA ARG A 8 -5.06 -0.22 4.27
C ARG A 8 -6.53 -0.39 4.67
N THR A 9 -7.44 0.03 3.80
CA THR A 9 -8.90 -0.14 3.98
C THR A 9 -9.48 -1.24 3.09
N ARG A 10 -8.84 -1.50 1.95
CA ARG A 10 -9.20 -2.54 0.98
C ARG A 10 -7.99 -2.88 0.11
N LEU A 11 -8.06 -3.95 -0.69
CA LEU A 11 -7.04 -4.19 -1.71
C LEU A 11 -6.95 -2.99 -2.68
N PRO A 12 -5.73 -2.54 -3.01
CA PRO A 12 -5.54 -1.54 -4.05
C PRO A 12 -5.98 -2.10 -5.40
N LEU A 13 -6.37 -1.21 -6.31
CA LEU A 13 -6.61 -1.60 -7.70
C LEU A 13 -5.27 -1.86 -8.38
N LEU A 14 -5.30 -2.59 -9.48
CA LEU A 14 -4.14 -2.86 -10.29
C LEU A 14 -4.18 -1.95 -11.51
N SER A 15 -3.07 -1.28 -11.78
CA SER A 15 -2.79 -0.73 -13.10
C SER A 15 -2.32 -1.88 -13.98
N LEU A 16 -3.26 -2.46 -14.73
CA LEU A 16 -3.07 -3.61 -15.60
C LEU A 16 -3.95 -3.44 -16.83
N ARG A 17 -3.35 -3.48 -18.02
CA ARG A 17 -4.06 -3.31 -19.28
C ARG A 17 -4.89 -4.54 -19.63
N CYS A 18 -6.20 -4.36 -19.76
CA CYS A 18 -7.12 -5.34 -20.30
C CYS A 18 -6.87 -5.53 -21.80
N LEU A 19 -6.80 -6.77 -22.27
CA LEU A 19 -6.59 -7.06 -23.70
C LEU A 19 -7.88 -6.91 -24.52
N GLU A 20 -9.04 -7.05 -23.89
CA GLU A 20 -10.35 -6.96 -24.54
C GLU A 20 -10.77 -5.50 -24.74
N CYS A 21 -10.96 -4.75 -23.64
CA CYS A 21 -11.47 -3.37 -23.71
C CYS A 21 -10.40 -2.28 -23.61
N ARG A 22 -9.12 -2.64 -23.44
CA ARG A 22 -7.97 -1.72 -23.31
C ARG A 22 -7.97 -0.78 -22.10
N SER A 23 -8.91 -0.92 -21.17
CA SER A 23 -8.82 -0.20 -19.89
C SER A 23 -7.59 -0.65 -19.11
N GLU A 24 -7.09 0.20 -18.22
CA GLU A 24 -5.85 -0.05 -17.49
C GLU A 24 -6.07 -0.37 -16.01
N THR A 25 -7.30 -0.73 -15.64
CA THR A 25 -7.68 -0.92 -14.24
C THR A 25 -8.27 -2.31 -14.03
N ALA A 26 -7.68 -3.06 -13.11
CA ALA A 26 -8.17 -4.36 -12.68
C ALA A 26 -8.33 -4.45 -11.16
N THR A 27 -9.11 -5.43 -10.70
CA THR A 27 -9.38 -5.69 -9.29
C THR A 27 -9.16 -7.16 -8.95
N ALA A 28 -8.68 -7.40 -7.73
CA ALA A 28 -8.58 -8.71 -7.11
C ALA A 28 -9.63 -8.90 -6.00
N ALA A 29 -10.75 -8.17 -6.04
CA ALA A 29 -11.74 -8.11 -4.95
C ALA A 29 -12.27 -9.48 -4.51
N GLU A 30 -12.54 -10.39 -5.44
CA GLU A 30 -12.94 -11.78 -5.17
C GLU A 30 -11.75 -12.76 -5.23
N GLY A 31 -10.52 -12.23 -5.15
CA GLY A 31 -9.29 -12.86 -5.61
C GLY A 31 -9.27 -14.37 -5.43
N SER A 32 -9.25 -15.07 -6.56
CA SER A 32 -9.22 -16.52 -6.60
C SER A 32 -7.94 -16.99 -7.27
N PHE A 33 -7.44 -18.12 -6.82
CA PHE A 33 -6.32 -18.79 -7.45
C PHE A 33 -6.82 -19.88 -8.39
N ARG A 34 -6.16 -19.99 -9.54
CA ARG A 34 -6.22 -21.18 -10.37
C ARG A 34 -4.93 -21.96 -10.18
N VAL A 35 -5.05 -23.11 -9.53
CA VAL A 35 -3.96 -24.10 -9.41
C VAL A 35 -4.10 -25.08 -10.56
N ASN A 36 -3.03 -25.27 -11.32
CA ASN A 36 -2.99 -26.20 -12.44
C ASN A 36 -1.82 -27.16 -12.30
N ALA A 37 -2.11 -28.45 -12.35
CA ALA A 37 -1.11 -29.50 -12.28
C ALA A 37 -0.83 -30.10 -13.65
N ASN A 38 0.45 -30.31 -13.95
CA ASN A 38 0.88 -31.07 -15.11
C ASN A 38 2.00 -32.02 -14.68
N GLY A 39 1.62 -33.27 -14.42
CA GLY A 39 2.50 -34.27 -13.83
C GLY A 39 2.98 -33.84 -12.44
N LYS A 40 4.29 -33.65 -12.28
CA LYS A 40 4.92 -33.24 -11.01
C LYS A 40 5.12 -31.73 -10.87
N LEU A 41 4.63 -30.94 -11.82
CA LEU A 41 4.76 -29.49 -11.84
C LEU A 41 3.42 -28.80 -11.60
N LEU A 42 3.45 -27.64 -10.94
CA LEU A 42 2.33 -26.78 -10.66
C LEU A 42 2.54 -25.39 -11.26
N ASP A 43 1.44 -24.85 -11.78
CA ASP A 43 1.28 -23.43 -12.08
C ASP A 43 0.19 -22.89 -11.15
N VAL A 44 0.43 -21.70 -10.58
CA VAL A 44 -0.54 -21.01 -9.73
C VAL A 44 -0.71 -19.59 -10.26
N TRP A 45 -1.94 -19.26 -10.66
CA TRP A 45 -2.30 -17.91 -11.09
C TRP A 45 -3.28 -17.28 -10.13
N LEU A 46 -3.06 -16.03 -9.74
CA LEU A 46 -4.09 -15.18 -9.16
C LEU A 46 -4.95 -14.62 -10.29
N LEU A 47 -6.26 -14.80 -10.20
CA LEU A 47 -7.23 -14.27 -11.15
C LEU A 47 -7.64 -12.86 -10.73
N VAL A 48 -7.57 -11.92 -11.66
CA VAL A 48 -8.00 -10.53 -11.49
C VAL A 48 -8.95 -10.16 -12.62
N ARG A 49 -9.90 -9.26 -12.36
CA ARG A 49 -10.89 -8.85 -13.35
C ARG A 49 -10.74 -7.40 -13.76
N CYS A 50 -10.95 -7.13 -15.04
CA CYS A 50 -11.06 -5.78 -15.55
C CYS A 50 -12.24 -5.07 -14.88
N VAL A 51 -12.03 -3.87 -14.33
CA VAL A 51 -13.14 -3.13 -13.69
C VAL A 51 -14.17 -2.60 -14.70
N SER A 52 -13.84 -2.58 -15.98
CA SER A 52 -14.68 -2.00 -17.04
C SER A 52 -15.50 -3.03 -17.82
N CYS A 53 -14.97 -4.23 -18.03
CA CYS A 53 -15.62 -5.26 -18.85
C CYS A 53 -15.64 -6.65 -18.19
N ASP A 54 -15.19 -6.77 -16.95
CA ASP A 54 -15.15 -8.01 -16.14
C ASP A 54 -14.28 -9.15 -16.70
N GLU A 55 -13.57 -8.91 -17.81
CA GLU A 55 -12.66 -9.89 -18.40
C GLU A 55 -11.57 -10.32 -17.41
N THR A 56 -11.29 -11.62 -17.35
CA THR A 56 -10.37 -12.20 -16.37
C THR A 56 -8.95 -12.27 -16.92
N SER A 57 -8.01 -11.65 -16.20
CA SER A 57 -6.58 -11.74 -16.44
C SER A 57 -5.90 -12.62 -15.38
N LYS A 58 -4.77 -13.23 -15.75
CA LYS A 58 -3.98 -14.11 -14.87
C LYS A 58 -2.70 -13.41 -14.44
N ILE A 59 -2.45 -13.39 -13.14
CA ILE A 59 -1.18 -12.98 -12.54
C ILE A 59 -0.44 -14.25 -12.11
N THR A 60 0.73 -14.49 -12.69
CA THR A 60 1.55 -15.66 -12.36
C THR A 60 2.20 -15.50 -10.99
N VAL A 61 1.78 -16.35 -10.05
CA VAL A 61 2.32 -16.43 -8.69
C VAL A 61 3.42 -17.49 -8.62
N HIS A 62 3.13 -18.68 -9.14
CA HIS A 62 4.11 -19.75 -9.35
C HIS A 62 4.02 -20.27 -10.78
N GLU A 63 5.17 -20.52 -11.38
CA GLU A 63 5.29 -21.03 -12.75
C GLU A 63 6.14 -22.28 -12.75
N ARG A 64 5.56 -23.40 -13.20
CA ARG A 64 6.20 -24.70 -13.40
C ARG A 64 7.08 -25.14 -12.22
N VAL A 65 6.58 -24.97 -10.99
CA VAL A 65 7.30 -25.38 -9.78
C VAL A 65 7.00 -26.84 -9.43
N PRO A 66 7.96 -27.64 -8.94
CA PRO A 66 7.67 -28.98 -8.48
C PRO A 66 6.62 -28.97 -7.36
N VAL A 67 5.63 -29.86 -7.39
CA VAL A 67 4.60 -29.99 -6.33
C VAL A 67 5.26 -30.07 -4.95
N ARG A 68 6.33 -30.88 -4.84
CA ARG A 68 7.10 -31.08 -3.59
C ARG A 68 7.81 -29.83 -3.05
N SER A 69 7.93 -28.77 -3.85
CA SER A 69 8.56 -27.51 -3.43
C SER A 69 7.59 -26.55 -2.75
N LEU A 70 6.28 -26.80 -2.87
CA LEU A 70 5.26 -26.06 -2.16
C LEU A 70 4.87 -26.82 -0.90
N ASP A 71 4.89 -26.10 0.22
CA ASP A 71 4.34 -26.58 1.47
C ASP A 71 2.85 -26.96 1.30
N PRO A 72 2.39 -28.13 1.79
CA PRO A 72 1.00 -28.56 1.64
C PRO A 72 -0.04 -27.62 2.24
N VAL A 73 0.27 -26.90 3.32
CA VAL A 73 -0.63 -25.90 3.89
C VAL A 73 -0.77 -24.72 2.94
N ARG A 74 0.34 -24.27 2.35
CA ARG A 74 0.32 -23.23 1.33
C ARG A 74 -0.44 -23.64 0.06
N LEU A 75 -0.29 -24.90 -0.37
CA LEU A 75 -1.06 -25.42 -1.52
C LEU A 75 -2.56 -25.38 -1.24
N ARG A 76 -2.99 -25.88 -0.08
CA ARG A 76 -4.40 -25.80 0.34
C ARG A 76 -4.91 -24.37 0.46
N ALA A 77 -4.08 -23.43 0.91
CA ALA A 77 -4.45 -22.02 0.97
C ALA A 77 -4.69 -21.42 -0.42
N PHE A 78 -3.94 -21.85 -1.45
CA PHE A 78 -4.26 -21.49 -2.83
C PHE A 78 -5.59 -22.10 -3.28
N GLU A 79 -5.80 -23.40 -3.06
CA GLU A 79 -7.03 -24.11 -3.46
C GLU A 79 -8.29 -23.53 -2.80
N ASN A 80 -8.17 -23.05 -1.55
CA ASN A 80 -9.26 -22.45 -0.79
C ASN A 80 -9.42 -20.93 -1.02
N ASN A 81 -8.63 -20.32 -1.92
CA ASN A 81 -8.67 -18.88 -2.17
C ASN A 81 -8.46 -18.02 -0.91
N ASP A 82 -7.48 -18.37 -0.07
CA ASP A 82 -7.22 -17.66 1.18
C ASP A 82 -7.00 -16.14 0.93
N PRO A 83 -7.84 -15.25 1.49
CA PRO A 83 -7.74 -13.80 1.28
C PRO A 83 -6.40 -13.21 1.74
N ALA A 84 -5.77 -13.78 2.78
CA ALA A 84 -4.45 -13.33 3.23
C ALA A 84 -3.38 -13.67 2.19
N LEU A 85 -3.52 -14.80 1.50
CA LEU A 85 -2.60 -15.19 0.44
C LEU A 85 -2.80 -14.36 -0.84
N VAL A 86 -4.05 -14.00 -1.17
CA VAL A 86 -4.37 -13.02 -2.23
C VAL A 86 -3.68 -11.69 -1.95
N ALA A 87 -3.86 -11.15 -0.74
CA ALA A 87 -3.23 -9.90 -0.33
C ALA A 87 -1.71 -9.98 -0.43
N ARG A 88 -1.10 -11.05 0.09
CA ARG A 88 0.36 -11.25 0.02
C ARG A 88 0.87 -11.33 -1.41
N ALA A 89 0.19 -12.07 -2.29
CA ALA A 89 0.61 -12.21 -3.68
C ALA A 89 0.50 -10.87 -4.44
N LEU A 90 -0.56 -10.10 -4.18
CA LEU A 90 -0.77 -8.80 -4.80
C LEU A 90 0.25 -7.75 -4.34
N LEU A 91 0.61 -7.76 -3.06
CA LEU A 91 1.53 -6.81 -2.44
C LEU A 91 3.01 -7.15 -2.62
N ASP A 92 3.33 -8.32 -3.18
CA ASP A 92 4.71 -8.75 -3.41
C ASP A 92 5.33 -7.98 -4.61
N PRO A 93 6.37 -7.15 -4.40
CA PRO A 93 6.98 -6.37 -5.48
C PRO A 93 7.60 -7.24 -6.58
N SER A 94 8.04 -8.47 -6.25
CA SER A 94 8.61 -9.39 -7.22
C SER A 94 7.55 -9.94 -8.18
N ILE A 95 6.34 -10.21 -7.66
CA ILE A 95 5.18 -10.63 -8.47
C ILE A 95 4.71 -9.46 -9.33
N ALA A 96 4.60 -8.26 -8.76
CA ALA A 96 4.24 -7.05 -9.50
C ALA A 96 5.18 -6.78 -10.67
N ARG A 97 6.50 -6.85 -10.43
CA ARG A 97 7.52 -6.67 -11.47
C ARG A 97 7.45 -7.74 -12.56
N ARG A 98 7.31 -9.02 -12.20
CA ARG A 98 7.23 -10.13 -13.18
C ARG A 98 6.00 -9.99 -14.07
N ASN A 99 4.87 -9.61 -13.49
CA ASN A 99 3.59 -9.50 -14.18
C ASN A 99 3.31 -8.10 -14.75
N ARG A 100 4.24 -7.14 -14.58
CA ARG A 100 4.20 -5.77 -15.09
C ARG A 100 2.91 -5.02 -14.72
N PHE A 101 2.49 -5.12 -13.48
CA PHE A 101 1.41 -4.28 -12.94
C PHE A 101 1.95 -3.34 -11.86
N ALA A 102 1.26 -2.23 -11.66
CA ALA A 102 1.44 -1.36 -10.49
C ALA A 102 0.17 -1.38 -9.64
N LEU A 103 0.29 -0.96 -8.37
CA LEU A 103 -0.84 -0.84 -7.48
C LEU A 103 -1.31 0.61 -7.38
N ASP A 104 -2.59 0.83 -7.63
CA ASP A 104 -3.26 2.09 -7.37
C ASP A 104 -3.90 2.05 -5.97
N TRP A 105 -3.28 2.81 -5.08
CA TRP A 105 -3.67 2.96 -3.68
C TRP A 105 -4.71 4.06 -3.46
N THR A 106 -5.18 4.72 -4.51
CA THR A 106 -6.19 5.78 -4.41
C THR A 106 -7.45 5.26 -3.71
N GLY A 107 -7.80 5.88 -2.58
CA GLY A 107 -8.95 5.48 -1.76
C GLY A 107 -8.84 4.10 -1.10
N ALA A 108 -7.63 3.51 -1.02
CA ALA A 108 -7.40 2.18 -0.46
C ALA A 108 -6.67 2.20 0.90
N TRP A 109 -6.49 3.38 1.50
CA TRP A 109 -5.84 3.55 2.79
C TRP A 109 -6.41 4.73 3.57
N ARG A 110 -6.12 4.78 4.87
CA ARG A 110 -6.46 5.87 5.78
C ARG A 110 -5.29 6.14 6.73
N LEU A 111 -5.16 7.39 7.15
CA LEU A 111 -4.33 7.82 8.26
C LEU A 111 -5.22 7.96 9.50
N ASP A 112 -4.89 7.23 10.55
CA ASP A 112 -5.51 7.36 11.86
C ASP A 112 -4.60 8.25 12.74
N THR A 113 -5.14 9.37 13.22
CA THR A 113 -4.47 10.33 14.13
C THR A 113 -5.29 10.53 15.40
N PRO A 114 -4.68 10.98 16.50
CA PRO A 114 -5.42 11.47 17.65
C PRO A 114 -6.36 12.64 17.27
N PRO A 115 -7.50 12.82 17.96
CA PRO A 115 -8.31 14.03 17.85
C PRO A 115 -7.48 15.24 18.29
N ASP A 116 -7.45 16.28 17.46
CA ASP A 116 -6.61 17.48 17.66
C ASP A 116 -5.14 17.16 18.01
N PRO A 117 -4.34 16.74 17.03
CA PRO A 117 -2.99 16.23 17.28
C PRO A 117 -2.03 17.30 17.82
N LEU A 118 -2.42 18.57 17.97
CA LEU A 118 -1.53 19.61 18.50
C LEU A 118 -2.09 20.29 19.77
N ALA A 119 -3.35 20.03 20.16
CA ALA A 119 -3.87 20.50 21.44
C ALA A 119 -3.04 19.97 22.61
N ASP A 120 -2.80 20.82 23.60
CA ASP A 120 -2.07 20.53 24.85
C ASP A 120 -0.64 19.98 24.70
N THR A 121 -0.01 20.13 23.52
CA THR A 121 1.35 19.62 23.33
C THR A 121 2.42 20.68 23.62
N SER A 122 3.40 20.33 24.46
CA SER A 122 4.62 21.13 24.62
C SER A 122 5.48 21.05 23.36
N TRP A 123 5.85 22.20 22.82
CA TRP A 123 6.66 22.30 21.60
C TRP A 123 8.15 22.00 21.90
N PRO A 124 8.87 21.31 20.98
CA PRO A 124 8.42 20.76 19.71
C PRO A 124 7.73 19.39 19.83
N VAL A 125 6.81 19.09 18.90
CA VAL A 125 6.02 17.86 18.93
C VAL A 125 6.69 16.76 18.11
N ARG A 126 7.04 15.64 18.75
CA ARG A 126 7.53 14.43 18.06
C ARG A 126 6.36 13.50 17.72
N VAL A 127 6.28 13.11 16.44
CA VAL A 127 5.26 12.20 15.89
C VAL A 127 5.92 10.98 15.27
N GLU A 128 5.49 9.80 15.68
CA GLU A 128 5.88 8.53 15.09
C GLU A 128 4.76 8.05 14.15
N VAL A 129 5.13 7.68 12.92
CA VAL A 129 4.21 7.15 11.91
C VAL A 129 4.47 5.66 11.74
N GLY A 130 3.50 4.85 12.10
CA GLY A 130 3.48 3.40 11.86
C GLY A 130 2.71 3.02 10.60
N PHE A 131 2.99 1.82 10.07
CA PHE A 131 2.31 1.23 8.92
C PHE A 131 1.84 -0.19 9.28
N LEU A 132 0.55 -0.48 9.10
CA LEU A 132 0.01 -1.85 9.26
C LEU A 132 0.11 -2.68 7.98
N ASP A 133 0.25 -2.02 6.84
CA ASP A 133 0.41 -2.62 5.52
C ASP A 133 1.43 -1.78 4.72
N PRO A 134 2.09 -2.33 3.68
CA PRO A 134 3.08 -1.60 2.89
C PRO A 134 2.44 -0.60 1.91
N VAL A 135 1.64 0.33 2.43
CA VAL A 135 0.98 1.40 1.67
C VAL A 135 2.03 2.46 1.29
N PRO A 136 2.34 2.68 0.01
CA PRO A 136 3.32 3.66 -0.40
C PRO A 136 2.71 5.07 -0.37
N VAL A 137 3.11 5.88 0.62
CA VAL A 137 2.64 7.27 0.82
C VAL A 137 3.79 8.25 0.66
N ARG A 138 3.51 9.49 0.22
CA ARG A 138 4.49 10.59 0.26
C ARG A 138 4.42 11.26 1.65
N PRO A 139 5.51 11.28 2.45
CA PRO A 139 5.48 11.86 3.79
C PRO A 139 4.97 13.30 3.83
N GLU A 140 5.36 14.16 2.88
CA GLU A 140 4.86 15.53 2.81
C GLU A 140 3.33 15.59 2.73
N GLN A 141 2.72 14.81 1.85
CA GLN A 141 1.27 14.77 1.66
C GLN A 141 0.57 14.17 2.87
N LEU A 142 1.17 13.13 3.47
CA LEU A 142 0.65 12.49 4.67
C LEU A 142 0.59 13.49 5.84
N ILE A 143 1.69 14.21 6.08
CA ILE A 143 1.83 15.15 7.18
C ILE A 143 0.94 16.37 6.99
N ALA A 144 0.93 16.95 5.79
CA ALA A 144 0.02 18.05 5.44
C ALA A 144 -1.45 17.66 5.71
N CYS A 145 -1.87 16.45 5.31
CA CYS A 145 -3.22 15.96 5.54
C CYS A 145 -3.52 15.74 7.03
N GLY A 146 -2.58 15.14 7.78
CA GLY A 146 -2.80 14.83 9.20
C GLY A 146 -2.76 16.05 10.12
N LEU A 147 -2.00 17.09 9.76
CA LEU A 147 -1.94 18.36 10.49
C LEU A 147 -2.95 19.40 9.99
N GLY A 148 -3.57 19.20 8.82
CA GLY A 148 -4.46 20.18 8.20
C GLY A 148 -3.74 21.44 7.68
N ILE A 149 -2.44 21.34 7.37
CA ILE A 149 -1.60 22.47 6.92
C ILE A 149 -1.21 22.33 5.43
N SER A 150 -0.72 23.42 4.85
CA SER A 150 -0.24 23.39 3.45
C SER A 150 1.07 22.61 3.29
N ARG A 151 1.38 22.20 2.05
CA ARG A 151 2.69 21.56 1.73
C ARG A 151 3.86 22.50 1.99
N GLY A 152 3.74 23.77 1.61
CA GLY A 152 4.77 24.77 1.85
C GLY A 152 4.99 25.06 3.34
N GLU A 153 3.96 24.93 4.16
CA GLU A 153 4.09 25.00 5.61
C GLU A 153 4.72 23.74 6.21
N THR A 154 4.36 22.57 5.69
CA THR A 154 4.99 21.28 6.04
C THR A 154 6.50 21.37 5.83
N GLY A 155 6.96 21.85 4.66
CA GLY A 155 8.39 22.01 4.37
C GLY A 155 9.13 22.99 5.28
N ARG A 156 8.43 23.95 5.91
CA ARG A 156 9.02 24.95 6.82
C ARG A 156 9.05 24.47 8.28
N ARG A 157 7.96 23.85 8.75
CA ARG A 157 7.74 23.52 10.16
C ARG A 157 8.13 22.09 10.53
N VAL A 158 8.32 21.20 9.55
CA VAL A 158 8.52 19.78 9.80
C VAL A 158 9.96 19.37 9.53
N LYS A 159 10.59 18.77 10.56
CA LYS A 159 11.87 18.06 10.43
C LYS A 159 11.59 16.56 10.45
N CYS A 160 11.89 15.88 9.35
CA CYS A 160 11.64 14.45 9.17
C CYS A 160 12.98 13.68 9.10
N ASP A 161 13.01 12.45 9.60
CA ASP A 161 14.17 11.57 9.49
C ASP A 161 14.35 10.96 8.08
N ILE A 162 13.33 11.09 7.22
CA ILE A 162 13.33 10.65 5.82
C ILE A 162 13.01 11.79 4.84
N PRO A 163 13.37 11.67 3.56
CA PRO A 163 13.01 12.65 2.54
C PRO A 163 11.49 12.79 2.37
N LEU A 164 10.98 14.01 2.52
CA LEU A 164 9.54 14.31 2.42
C LEU A 164 8.96 14.06 1.02
N ASN A 165 9.79 14.15 -0.02
CA ASN A 165 9.41 14.05 -1.42
C ASN A 165 9.45 12.63 -1.99
N ARG A 166 9.96 11.62 -1.26
CA ARG A 166 10.00 10.23 -1.72
C ARG A 166 8.89 9.41 -1.07
N ARG A 167 8.32 8.46 -1.81
CA ARG A 167 7.33 7.55 -1.21
C ARG A 167 8.02 6.62 -0.21
N THR A 168 7.35 6.35 0.90
CA THR A 168 7.73 5.34 1.89
C THR A 168 6.53 4.44 2.18
N SER A 169 6.81 3.19 2.54
CA SER A 169 5.83 2.25 3.06
C SER A 169 6.28 1.65 4.40
N THR A 170 7.30 2.25 5.02
CA THR A 170 7.86 1.87 6.31
C THR A 170 7.73 3.04 7.29
N GLY A 171 7.67 2.70 8.58
CA GLY A 171 7.54 3.70 9.63
C GLY A 171 8.68 4.72 9.63
N PHE A 172 8.35 5.91 10.10
CA PHE A 172 9.28 7.05 10.15
C PHE A 172 8.85 8.03 11.25
N THR A 173 9.74 8.96 11.60
CA THR A 173 9.49 9.96 12.62
C THR A 173 9.64 11.37 12.06
N PHE A 174 8.77 12.27 12.50
CA PHE A 174 8.95 13.69 12.26
C PHE A 174 8.72 14.53 13.53
N VAL A 175 9.27 15.74 13.50
CA VAL A 175 9.13 16.75 14.54
C VAL A 175 8.44 17.96 13.94
N VAL A 176 7.39 18.44 14.59
CA VAL A 176 6.68 19.67 14.24
C VAL A 176 7.20 20.79 15.12
N LEU A 177 7.59 21.90 14.48
CA LEU A 177 8.01 23.13 15.13
C LEU A 177 6.82 24.08 15.31
N PRO A 178 6.85 24.94 16.34
CA PRO A 178 5.82 25.96 16.53
C PRO A 178 5.77 26.85 15.30
N ASP A 179 4.60 27.43 15.01
CA ASP A 179 4.53 28.43 13.97
C ASP A 179 5.35 29.64 14.44
N ALA A 180 6.37 30.01 13.68
CA ALA A 180 7.06 31.25 13.90
C ALA A 180 6.10 32.33 13.40
N GLY A 181 5.24 32.84 14.30
CA GLY A 181 4.40 34.00 14.01
C GLY A 181 5.24 35.14 13.41
N PRO A 182 4.64 36.10 12.69
CA PRO A 182 5.39 37.17 12.05
C PRO A 182 6.28 37.85 13.09
N GLU A 183 7.59 37.89 12.81
CA GLU A 183 8.56 38.62 13.61
C GLU A 183 8.00 40.02 13.81
N THR A 184 7.57 40.33 15.04
CA THR A 184 7.11 41.67 15.38
C THR A 184 8.36 42.53 15.44
N GLY A 185 8.74 43.05 14.27
CA GLY A 185 9.85 43.98 14.10
C GLY A 185 9.67 45.16 15.04
N ARG A 186 10.71 45.39 15.83
CA ARG A 186 10.85 46.49 16.78
C ARG A 186 11.26 47.77 16.05
#